data_AF-A0A7X5FFH7-F1
#
_entry.id   AF-A0A7X5FFH7-F1
#
_cell.length_a   1.000
_cell.length_b   1.000
_cell.length_c   1.000
_cell.angle_alpha   90.00
_cell.angle_beta   90.00
_cell.angle_gamma   90.00
#
_symmetry.space_group_name_H-M   'P 1'
#
loop_
_entity.id
_entity.type
_entity.pdbx_description
1 polymer ?
#
loop_
_entity_poly.entity_id
_entity_poly.type
_entity_poly.pdbx_seq_one_letter_code
_entity_poly.pdbx_strand_id
1 'polypeptide(L)'
;MNDTKITNLVEKLDWSKLPFEVQDDLVEKTGESVFKSIMVRIIESLSEEDKETFVEILEAGEVDELVLNNFIVEKVPNADELVSQEVEKFLKETNDVMDQI
;
A
#
# COMPACT_ATOMS: atom_id res chain seq x y z
N MET A 1 20.53 7.34 -0.26
CA MET A 1 20.17 6.22 -1.16
C MET A 1 19.16 5.37 -0.41
N ASN A 2 17.87 5.63 -0.65
CA ASN A 2 16.77 4.76 -0.21
C ASN A 2 16.20 4.11 -1.48
N ASP A 3 16.99 3.23 -2.11
CA ASP A 3 16.56 2.39 -3.23
C ASP A 3 16.06 1.06 -2.69
N THR A 4 14.89 1.03 -2.06
CA THR A 4 14.31 -0.25 -1.64
C THR A 4 12.81 -0.23 -1.80
N LYS A 5 12.33 -1.10 -2.72
CA LYS A 5 10.96 -1.57 -3.00
C LYS A 5 10.18 -0.99 -4.19
N ILE A 6 10.46 0.21 -4.72
CA ILE A 6 9.78 0.69 -5.96
C ILE A 6 10.27 -0.07 -7.20
N THR A 7 11.50 -0.60 -7.16
CA THR A 7 12.18 -1.33 -8.23
C THR A 7 11.54 -2.68 -8.54
N ASN A 8 10.25 -2.74 -8.92
CA ASN A 8 9.71 -3.77 -9.81
C ASN A 8 8.26 -3.55 -10.26
N LEU A 9 7.56 -2.45 -9.93
CA LEU A 9 6.20 -2.24 -10.49
C LEU A 9 6.25 -2.04 -12.02
N VAL A 10 7.16 -1.18 -12.49
CA VAL A 10 7.37 -0.92 -13.94
C VAL A 10 7.73 -2.20 -14.71
N GLU A 11 8.58 -3.06 -14.13
CA GLU A 11 8.97 -4.32 -14.75
C GLU A 11 7.85 -5.38 -14.68
N LYS A 12 7.16 -5.49 -13.54
CA LYS A 12 6.09 -6.48 -13.33
C LYS A 12 4.83 -6.18 -14.15
N LEU A 13 4.62 -4.92 -14.54
CA LEU A 13 3.46 -4.45 -15.30
C LEU A 13 3.81 -4.17 -16.78
N ASP A 14 5.02 -4.52 -17.23
CA ASP A 14 5.53 -4.27 -18.60
C ASP A 14 5.40 -2.79 -19.06
N TRP A 15 5.47 -1.86 -18.11
CA TRP A 15 5.38 -0.42 -18.39
C TRP A 15 6.68 0.19 -18.89
N SER A 16 7.76 -0.59 -18.96
CA SER A 16 9.08 -0.13 -19.38
C SER A 16 9.11 0.49 -20.79
N LYS A 17 8.07 0.24 -21.60
CA LYS A 17 7.90 0.80 -22.95
C LYS A 17 7.21 2.17 -22.98
N LEU A 18 6.62 2.61 -21.86
CA LEU A 18 5.93 3.91 -21.77
C LEU A 18 6.94 5.06 -21.57
N PRO A 19 6.60 6.30 -21.93
CA PRO A 19 7.42 7.46 -21.57
C PRO A 19 7.59 7.58 -20.06
N PHE A 20 8.75 8.05 -19.60
CA PHE A 20 9.07 8.15 -18.17
C PHE A 20 8.02 8.94 -17.37
N GLU A 21 7.56 10.08 -17.89
CA GLU A 21 6.51 10.88 -17.25
C GLU A 21 5.20 10.12 -17.05
N VAL A 22 4.87 9.21 -17.96
CA VAL A 22 3.66 8.37 -17.88
C VAL A 22 3.89 7.21 -16.90
N GLN A 23 5.10 6.63 -16.87
CA GLN A 23 5.45 5.60 -15.89
C GLN A 23 5.35 6.15 -14.46
N ASP A 24 5.86 7.38 -14.23
CA ASP A 24 5.87 8.02 -12.91
C ASP A 24 4.44 8.29 -12.40
N ASP A 25 3.59 8.91 -13.24
CA ASP A 25 2.18 9.17 -12.92
C ASP A 25 1.39 7.87 -12.66
N LEU A 26 1.66 6.81 -13.42
CA LEU A 26 1.05 5.50 -13.19
C LEU A 26 1.53 4.88 -11.89
N VAL A 27 2.83 4.92 -11.58
CA VAL A 27 3.39 4.41 -10.31
C VAL A 27 2.81 5.17 -9.12
N GLU A 28 2.66 6.48 -9.20
CA GLU A 28 2.08 7.29 -8.12
C GLU A 28 0.60 6.91 -7.86
N LYS A 29 -0.22 6.90 -8.91
CA LYS A 29 -1.65 6.57 -8.81
C LYS A 29 -1.89 5.14 -8.33
N THR A 30 -1.07 4.21 -8.80
CA THR A 30 -1.18 2.79 -8.42
C THR A 30 -0.63 2.52 -7.03
N GLY A 31 0.44 3.21 -6.64
CA GLY A 31 0.95 3.25 -5.27
C GLY A 31 -0.09 3.74 -4.27
N GLU A 32 -0.80 4.82 -4.60
CA GLU A 32 -1.89 5.34 -3.75
C GLU A 32 -3.04 4.34 -3.62
N SER A 33 -3.42 3.69 -4.73
CA SER A 33 -4.51 2.72 -4.75
C SER A 33 -4.20 1.49 -3.88
N VAL A 34 -3.02 0.88 -4.06
CA VAL A 34 -2.61 -0.29 -3.26
C VAL A 34 -2.45 0.08 -1.78
N PHE A 35 -1.91 1.27 -1.49
CA PHE A 35 -1.79 1.77 -0.11
C PHE A 35 -3.15 1.90 0.57
N LYS A 36 -4.15 2.50 -0.10
CA LYS A 36 -5.52 2.59 0.42
C LYS A 36 -6.12 1.20 0.69
N SER A 37 -5.94 0.24 -0.22
CA SER A 37 -6.44 -1.12 -0.04
C SER A 37 -5.82 -1.80 1.19
N ILE A 38 -4.51 -1.64 1.39
CA ILE A 38 -3.79 -2.14 2.58
C ILE A 38 -4.34 -1.49 3.85
N MET A 39 -4.51 -0.16 3.86
CA MET A 39 -5.02 0.56 5.03
C MET A 39 -6.43 0.10 5.42
N VAL A 40 -7.33 -0.09 4.44
CA VAL A 40 -8.68 -0.61 4.70
C VAL A 40 -8.61 -1.98 5.38
N ARG A 41 -7.80 -2.91 4.88
CA ARG A 41 -7.65 -4.24 5.47
C ARG A 41 -7.04 -4.21 6.88
N ILE A 42 -6.08 -3.34 7.11
CA ILE A 42 -5.51 -3.15 8.44
C ILE A 42 -6.60 -2.68 9.40
N ILE A 43 -7.36 -1.65 9.03
CA ILE A 43 -8.48 -1.11 9.84
C ILE A 43 -9.54 -2.18 10.09
N GLU A 44 -9.91 -2.98 9.09
CA GLU A 44 -10.86 -4.09 9.23
C GLU A 44 -10.37 -5.19 10.16
N SER A 45 -9.05 -5.34 10.32
CA SER A 45 -8.44 -6.34 11.20
C SER A 45 -8.35 -5.87 12.66
N LEU A 46 -8.56 -4.57 12.92
CA LEU A 46 -8.56 -3.99 14.26
C LEU A 46 -9.88 -4.27 14.99
N SER A 47 -9.81 -4.40 16.31
CA SER A 47 -11.00 -4.33 17.16
C SER A 47 -11.61 -2.92 17.15
N GLU A 48 -12.86 -2.77 17.58
CA GLU A 48 -13.50 -1.44 17.65
C GLU A 48 -12.73 -0.46 18.58
N GLU A 49 -12.20 -0.95 19.70
CA GLU A 49 -11.37 -0.15 20.62
C GLU A 49 -10.03 0.25 19.97
N ASP A 50 -9.42 -0.66 19.22
CA ASP A 50 -8.19 -0.37 18.50
C ASP A 50 -8.42 0.60 17.33
N LYS A 51 -9.60 0.58 16.69
CA LYS A 51 -9.96 1.57 15.65
C LYS A 51 -10.06 2.98 16.23
N GLU A 52 -10.64 3.14 17.42
CA GLU A 52 -10.67 4.44 18.11
C GLU A 52 -9.24 4.92 18.40
N THR A 53 -8.39 4.05 18.95
CA THR A 53 -6.97 4.35 19.20
C THR A 53 -6.23 4.73 17.91
N PHE A 54 -6.51 4.02 16.81
CA PHE A 54 -5.93 4.32 15.51
C PHE A 54 -6.32 5.71 15.01
N VAL A 55 -7.60 6.10 15.17
CA VAL A 55 -8.06 7.46 14.83
C VAL A 55 -7.38 8.51 15.70
N GLU A 56 -7.23 8.26 17.01
CA GLU A 56 -6.52 9.18 17.91
C GLU A 56 -5.05 9.39 17.48
N ILE A 57 -4.36 8.32 17.08
CA ILE A 57 -2.99 8.41 16.54
C ILE A 57 -2.94 9.29 15.29
N LEU A 58 -3.94 9.18 14.40
CA LEU A 58 -4.01 9.99 13.18
C LEU A 58 -4.40 11.46 13.43
N GLU A 59 -5.21 11.71 14.47
CA GLU A 59 -5.68 13.06 14.83
C GLU A 59 -4.69 13.84 15.71
N ALA A 60 -3.67 13.16 16.26
CA ALA A 60 -2.65 13.76 17.13
C ALA A 60 -1.78 14.84 16.46
N GLY A 61 -1.93 15.08 15.15
CA GLY A 61 -1.24 16.11 14.39
C GLY A 61 -0.26 15.51 13.38
N GLU A 62 1.04 15.79 13.52
CA GLU A 62 2.05 15.06 12.74
C GLU A 62 2.06 13.60 13.19
N VAL A 63 1.60 12.72 12.31
CA VAL A 63 1.60 11.28 12.53
C VAL A 63 3.04 10.82 12.69
N ASP A 64 3.40 10.41 13.90
CA ASP A 64 4.67 9.74 14.14
C ASP A 64 4.63 8.35 13.49
N GLU A 65 5.34 8.20 12.37
CA GLU A 65 5.41 6.96 11.59
C GLU A 65 5.85 5.76 12.44
N LEU A 66 6.72 5.97 13.44
CA LEU A 66 7.18 4.90 14.32
C LEU A 66 6.06 4.46 15.27
N VAL A 67 5.29 5.42 15.80
CA VAL A 67 4.13 5.12 16.67
C VAL A 67 3.06 4.37 15.88
N LEU A 68 2.70 4.85 14.69
CA LEU A 68 1.73 4.20 13.83
C LEU A 68 2.18 2.79 13.43
N ASN A 69 3.44 2.62 13.03
CA ASN A 69 3.98 1.31 12.65
C ASN A 69 3.99 0.34 13.83
N ASN A 70 4.41 0.77 15.03
CA ASN A 70 4.42 -0.08 16.21
C ASN A 70 3.00 -0.51 16.59
N PHE A 71 2.02 0.40 16.53
CA PHE A 71 0.62 0.08 16.76
C PHE A 71 0.11 -0.98 15.77
N ILE A 72 0.37 -0.80 14.47
CA ILE A 72 -0.06 -1.74 13.43
C ILE A 72 0.58 -3.12 13.64
N VAL A 73 1.90 -3.20 13.91
CA VAL A 73 2.60 -4.47 14.12
C VAL A 73 2.11 -5.19 15.39
N GLU A 74 1.80 -4.43 16.44
CA GLU A 74 1.28 -4.99 17.70
C GLU A 74 -0.14 -5.53 17.54
N LYS A 75 -1.02 -4.79 16.86
CA LYS A 75 -2.45 -5.10 16.76
C LYS A 75 -2.81 -5.95 15.56
N VAL A 76 -1.99 -5.96 14.53
CA VAL A 76 -2.17 -6.75 13.31
C VAL A 76 -0.92 -7.61 13.07
N PRO A 77 -0.79 -8.76 13.77
CA PRO A 77 0.41 -9.61 13.70
C PRO A 77 0.72 -10.15 12.31
N ASN A 78 -0.27 -10.16 11.41
CA ASN A 78 -0.16 -10.58 10.01
C ASN A 78 -0.09 -9.39 9.03
N ALA A 79 0.25 -8.18 9.49
CA ALA A 79 0.30 -6.99 8.65
C ALA A 79 1.21 -7.16 7.41
N ASP A 80 2.40 -7.76 7.56
CA ASP A 80 3.31 -8.02 6.45
C ASP A 80 2.73 -8.95 5.37
N GLU A 81 1.93 -9.94 5.81
CA GLU A 81 1.23 -10.84 4.90
C GLU A 81 0.10 -10.12 4.17
N LEU A 82 -0.68 -9.29 4.87
CA LEU A 82 -1.74 -8.46 4.27
C LEU A 82 -1.17 -7.52 3.20
N VAL A 83 -0.05 -6.87 3.48
CA VAL A 83 0.66 -6.01 2.52
C VAL A 83 1.04 -6.81 1.28
N SER A 84 1.66 -7.98 1.47
CA SER A 84 2.10 -8.82 0.36
C SER A 84 0.92 -9.29 -0.50
N GLN A 85 -0.17 -9.73 0.13
CA GLN A 85 -1.39 -10.15 -0.56
C GLN A 85 -2.05 -9.02 -1.36
N GLU A 86 -2.12 -7.82 -0.80
CA GLU A 86 -2.71 -6.67 -1.50
C GLU A 86 -1.85 -6.22 -2.69
N VAL A 87 -0.52 -6.26 -2.55
CA VAL A 87 0.38 -5.98 -3.68
C VAL A 87 0.23 -7.03 -4.77
N GLU A 88 0.15 -8.33 -4.44
CA GLU A 88 -0.06 -9.40 -5.43
C GLU A 88 -1.41 -9.29 -6.12
N LYS A 89 -2.48 -9.03 -5.36
CA LYS A 89 -3.82 -8.81 -5.89
C LYS A 89 -3.85 -7.61 -6.85
N PHE A 90 -3.27 -6.48 -6.43
CA PHE A 90 -3.18 -5.28 -7.25
C PHE A 90 -2.44 -5.53 -8.58
N LEU A 91 -1.29 -6.23 -8.53
CA LEU A 91 -0.53 -6.60 -9.72
C LEU A 91 -1.35 -7.46 -10.69
N LYS A 92 -2.11 -8.42 -10.14
CA LYS A 92 -2.99 -9.27 -10.95
C LYS A 92 -4.12 -8.47 -11.59
N GLU A 93 -4.83 -7.66 -10.82
CA GLU A 93 -5.94 -6.83 -11.32
C GLU A 93 -5.47 -5.84 -12.40
N THR A 94 -4.29 -5.26 -12.24
CA THR A 94 -3.72 -4.34 -13.23
C THR A 94 -3.33 -5.05 -14.53
N ASN A 95 -2.73 -6.24 -14.44
CA ASN A 95 -2.43 -7.06 -15.62
C ASN A 95 -3.71 -7.49 -16.36
N ASP A 96 -4.74 -7.91 -15.63
CA ASP A 96 -6.02 -8.32 -16.21
C ASP A 96 -6.72 -7.15 -16.96
N VAL A 97 -6.55 -5.90 -16.49
CA VAL A 97 -7.05 -4.70 -17.18
C VAL A 97 -6.23 -4.40 -18.44
N MET A 98 -4.90 -4.51 -18.37
CA MET A 98 -4.02 -4.26 -19.52
C MET A 98 -4.23 -5.28 -20.65
N ASP A 99 -4.50 -6.55 -20.33
CA ASP A 99 -4.79 -7.60 -21.32
C ASP A 99 -6.14 -7.40 -22.04
N GLN A 100 -7.02 -6.55 -21.50
CA GLN A 100 -8.35 -6.25 -22.06
C GLN A 100 -8.40 -4.99 -22.94
N ILE A 101 -7.30 -4.24 -23.01
CA ILE A 101 -7.16 -2.99 -23.80
C ILE A 101 -6.39 -3.29 -25.09
#